data_AF-A0A9W6GDD9-F1
#
_entry.id   AF-A0A9W6GDD9-F1
#
_cell.length_a   1.000
_cell.length_b   1.000
_cell.length_c   1.000
_cell.angle_alpha   90.00
_cell.angle_beta   90.00
_cell.angle_gamma   90.00
#
_symmetry.space_group_name_H-M   'P 1'
#
loop_
_entity.id
_entity.type
_entity.pdbx_description
1 polymer ?
#
loop_
_entity_poly.entity_id
_entity_poly.type
_entity_poly.pdbx_seq_one_letter_code
_entity_poly.pdbx_strand_id
1 'polypeptide(L)'
;MQNVPPAASVRIDPGAAAASLSSSTGGSLPSGAAFAVYRLGRSSFHAAVVRRIESSFVVAAERTEPIGGAEFDGLILAYLSGRHPDAGVRLWSRIADPAEPADRQLRALLLEKITQAREQLSERDFTVITLPAADIKMPLTRDEFESRVEELVATTADVMEETLAEAGVHPAELAGLLMAGGAARTPLAATMLRRRFGLEPVLAAPHAKVLAAEAAPVATRELPFVEEQEAPKRRGGQKRAVVVAAALLVVVGAGAAFGSQLGDGDTADDDAAIDESASAATTSEPTTAASPETSDTPSAEASTSASASPTPEETVQDPEDQGAEEDPTEESQPTTESAPTGSVPDVMGMSTAEAVQAVEAAGFAGVDQSGEERGVFDWSHEDCEIIGQSPEPGSTRALSEQVAVTFSYTGEASECDV
;
A
#
# COMPACT_ATOMS: atom_id res chain seq x y z
N MET A 1 17.12 28.28 22.01
CA MET A 1 17.18 27.19 21.02
C MET A 1 17.67 25.95 21.74
N GLN A 2 16.75 25.12 22.22
CA GLN A 2 17.09 23.82 22.81
C GLN A 2 17.64 22.96 21.66
N ASN A 3 18.88 22.51 21.78
CA ASN A 3 19.51 21.62 20.81
C ASN A 3 18.85 20.25 20.98
N VAL A 4 17.80 19.98 20.20
CA VAL A 4 17.19 18.64 20.11
C VAL A 4 18.22 17.78 19.36
N PRO A 5 18.79 16.74 19.98
CA PRO A 5 19.68 15.84 19.25
C PRO A 5 18.90 15.24 18.07
N PRO A 6 19.49 15.13 16.87
CA PRO A 6 18.84 14.44 15.77
C PRO A 6 18.46 13.02 16.25
N ALA A 7 17.24 12.59 15.93
CA ALA A 7 16.80 11.24 16.25
C ALA A 7 17.83 10.24 15.72
N ALA A 8 18.29 9.33 16.58
CA ALA A 8 19.24 8.29 16.24
C ALA A 8 18.79 7.56 14.97
N SER A 9 19.57 7.67 13.90
CA SER A 9 19.26 6.99 12.64
C SER A 9 19.58 5.51 12.81
N VAL A 10 18.56 4.67 12.78
CA VAL A 10 18.68 3.20 12.82
C VAL A 10 19.42 2.72 11.56
N ARG A 11 20.48 1.91 11.72
CA ARG A 11 21.35 1.43 10.63
C ARG A 11 21.37 -0.09 10.55
N ILE A 12 21.70 -0.64 9.38
CA ILE A 12 21.98 -2.07 9.20
C ILE A 12 23.25 -2.46 9.96
N ASP A 13 23.19 -3.57 10.71
CA ASP A 13 24.37 -4.23 11.26
C ASP A 13 24.91 -5.23 10.21
N PRO A 14 26.05 -4.93 9.56
CA PRO A 14 26.56 -5.75 8.47
C PRO A 14 27.01 -7.14 8.94
N GLY A 15 27.49 -7.27 10.19
CA GLY A 15 27.92 -8.54 10.76
C GLY A 15 26.73 -9.43 11.10
N ALA A 16 25.69 -8.86 11.72
CA ALA A 16 24.48 -9.59 12.04
C ALA A 16 23.71 -10.01 10.77
N ALA A 17 23.66 -9.14 9.75
CA ALA A 17 23.08 -9.47 8.47
C ALA A 17 23.85 -10.61 7.77
N ALA A 18 25.18 -10.55 7.74
CA ALA A 18 26.01 -11.61 7.17
C ALA A 18 25.83 -12.94 7.90
N ALA A 19 25.74 -12.92 9.23
CA ALA A 19 25.47 -14.12 10.03
C ALA A 19 24.10 -14.72 9.70
N SER A 20 23.07 -13.88 9.54
CA SER A 20 21.71 -14.31 9.16
C SER A 20 21.65 -14.91 7.75
N LEU A 21 22.38 -14.34 6.79
CA LEU A 21 22.45 -14.88 5.43
C LEU A 21 23.21 -16.20 5.41
N SER A 22 24.35 -16.28 6.10
CA SER A 22 25.19 -17.49 6.18
C SER A 22 24.46 -18.66 6.85
N SER A 23 23.70 -18.39 7.93
CA SER A 23 22.93 -19.43 8.61
C SER A 23 21.78 -19.98 7.76
N SER A 24 21.20 -19.14 6.90
CA SER A 24 20.08 -19.52 6.02
C SER A 24 20.53 -20.22 4.74
N THR A 25 21.73 -19.93 4.26
CA THR A 25 22.31 -20.51 3.03
C THR A 25 23.26 -21.68 3.29
N GLY A 26 23.71 -21.88 4.52
CA GLY A 26 24.60 -22.98 4.91
C GLY A 26 26.06 -22.80 4.48
N GLY A 27 26.48 -21.59 4.09
CA GLY A 27 27.81 -21.29 3.58
C GLY A 27 28.44 -20.04 4.20
N SER A 28 29.77 -19.91 4.07
CA SER A 28 30.50 -18.69 4.41
C SER A 28 30.66 -17.82 3.16
N LEU A 29 30.37 -16.53 3.27
CA LEU A 29 30.56 -15.56 2.18
C LEU A 29 32.06 -15.39 1.90
N PRO A 30 32.60 -15.62 0.70
CA PRO A 30 34.03 -15.46 0.43
C PRO A 30 34.51 -14.01 0.55
N SER A 31 35.82 -13.79 0.75
CA SER A 31 36.38 -12.42 0.74
C SER A 31 36.11 -11.76 -0.61
N GLY A 32 35.67 -10.50 -0.60
CA GLY A 32 35.23 -9.77 -1.79
C GLY A 32 33.76 -9.97 -2.16
N ALA A 33 33.04 -10.93 -1.55
CA ALA A 33 31.62 -11.12 -1.81
C ALA A 33 30.80 -9.90 -1.37
N ALA A 34 29.78 -9.58 -2.16
CA ALA A 34 28.75 -8.60 -1.84
C ALA A 34 27.40 -9.30 -1.64
N PHE A 35 26.58 -8.81 -0.73
CA PHE A 35 25.19 -9.25 -0.59
C PHE A 35 24.28 -8.05 -0.28
N ALA A 36 23.02 -8.16 -0.67
CA ALA A 36 22.01 -7.13 -0.43
C ALA A 36 21.20 -7.46 0.84
N VAL A 37 20.78 -6.42 1.56
CA VAL A 37 19.86 -6.50 2.70
C VAL A 37 18.64 -5.65 2.37
N TYR A 38 17.51 -6.32 2.22
CA TYR A 38 16.19 -5.74 2.03
C TYR A 38 15.43 -5.88 3.35
N ARG A 39 15.35 -4.81 4.15
CA ARG A 39 14.67 -4.85 5.44
C ARG A 39 13.40 -4.00 5.41
N LEU A 40 12.23 -4.64 5.42
CA LEU A 40 10.94 -3.97 5.50
C LEU A 40 10.28 -4.21 6.88
N GLY A 41 10.34 -3.17 7.72
CA GLY A 41 9.86 -3.16 9.09
C GLY A 41 8.41 -2.69 9.24
N ARG A 42 8.03 -2.31 10.46
CA ARG A 42 6.69 -1.74 10.71
C ARG A 42 6.55 -0.31 10.18
N SER A 43 7.61 0.50 10.27
CA SER A 43 7.54 1.94 9.99
C SER A 43 8.67 2.45 9.10
N SER A 44 9.53 1.55 8.62
CA SER A 44 10.66 1.93 7.80
C SER A 44 11.16 0.76 6.97
N PHE A 45 11.70 1.14 5.81
CA PHE A 45 12.39 0.30 4.88
C PHE A 45 13.87 0.68 4.91
N HIS A 46 14.75 -0.30 5.02
CA HIS A 46 16.20 -0.11 4.92
C HIS A 46 16.74 -1.02 3.82
N ALA A 47 17.42 -0.40 2.84
CA ALA A 47 18.18 -1.10 1.82
C ALA A 47 19.67 -0.93 2.13
N ALA A 48 20.45 -2.00 2.05
CA ALA A 48 21.89 -1.90 2.15
C ALA A 48 22.60 -2.93 1.26
N VAL A 49 23.79 -2.58 0.80
CA VAL A 49 24.72 -3.51 0.17
C VAL A 49 25.90 -3.67 1.09
N VAL A 50 26.20 -4.91 1.48
CA VAL A 50 27.29 -5.23 2.40
C VAL A 50 28.36 -6.00 1.64
N ARG A 51 29.62 -5.60 1.80
CA ARG A 51 30.79 -6.27 1.23
C ARG A 51 31.62 -6.92 2.33
N ARG A 52 32.14 -8.12 2.06
CA ARG A 52 33.16 -8.74 2.89
C ARG A 52 34.55 -8.26 2.46
N ILE A 53 35.26 -7.57 3.35
CA ILE A 53 36.66 -7.19 3.18
C ILE A 53 37.48 -7.98 4.20
N GLU A 54 38.27 -8.94 3.72
CA GLU A 54 39.04 -9.87 4.55
C GLU A 54 38.14 -10.63 5.56
N SER A 55 38.27 -10.31 6.85
CA SER A 55 37.47 -10.88 7.95
C SER A 55 36.31 -9.97 8.40
N SER A 56 36.17 -8.79 7.81
CA SER A 56 35.21 -7.76 8.23
C SER A 56 34.09 -7.58 7.20
N PHE A 57 32.92 -7.17 7.67
CA PHE A 57 31.79 -6.77 6.82
C PHE A 57 31.61 -5.26 6.89
N VAL A 58 31.52 -4.62 5.73
CA VAL A 58 31.32 -3.17 5.61
C VAL A 58 30.10 -2.87 4.77
N VAL A 59 29.35 -1.84 5.16
CA VAL A 59 28.24 -1.31 4.36
C VAL A 59 28.83 -0.47 3.23
N ALA A 60 28.57 -0.87 1.98
CA ALA A 60 29.03 -0.18 0.78
C ALA A 60 28.09 0.96 0.36
N ALA A 61 26.78 0.75 0.50
CA ALA A 61 25.74 1.76 0.33
C ALA A 61 24.54 1.41 1.22
N GLU A 62 23.78 2.43 1.63
CA GLU A 62 22.60 2.26 2.49
C GLU A 62 21.58 3.39 2.27
N ARG A 63 20.30 3.02 2.20
CA ARG A 63 19.16 3.94 2.07
C ARG A 63 18.08 3.59 3.07
N THR A 64 17.29 4.58 3.47
CA THR A 64 16.18 4.40 4.41
C THR A 64 14.98 5.21 3.95
N GLU A 65 13.82 4.57 3.87
CA GLU A 65 12.54 5.22 3.53
C GLU A 65 11.53 5.02 4.67
N PRO A 66 10.60 5.97 4.88
CA PRO A 66 9.52 5.85 5.86
C PRO A 66 8.36 4.97 5.33
N ILE A 67 8.70 3.83 4.71
CA ILE A 67 7.75 2.86 4.16
C ILE A 67 7.85 1.58 4.98
N GLY A 68 6.73 1.07 5.48
CA GLY A 68 6.68 -0.16 6.25
C GLY A 68 5.29 -0.76 6.32
N GLY A 69 5.15 -1.74 7.20
CA GLY A 69 3.87 -2.43 7.40
C GLY A 69 2.73 -1.52 7.90
N ALA A 70 3.03 -0.41 8.58
CA ALA A 70 2.01 0.53 9.05
C ALA A 70 1.34 1.27 7.88
N GLU A 71 2.10 1.62 6.85
CA GLU A 71 1.57 2.22 5.62
C GLU A 71 0.70 1.19 4.88
N PHE A 72 1.10 -0.09 4.87
CA PHE A 72 0.28 -1.18 4.29
C PHE A 72 -1.04 -1.31 5.05
N ASP A 73 -0.98 -1.33 6.38
CA ASP A 73 -2.16 -1.46 7.23
C ASP A 73 -3.10 -0.24 7.06
N GLY A 74 -2.54 0.95 6.82
CA GLY A 74 -3.31 2.16 6.48
C GLY A 74 -4.05 2.06 5.14
N LEU A 75 -3.40 1.53 4.09
CA LEU A 75 -4.05 1.31 2.78
C LEU A 75 -5.19 0.31 2.87
N ILE A 76 -5.03 -0.74 3.67
CA ILE A 76 -6.11 -1.71 3.91
C ILE A 76 -7.23 -1.10 4.74
N LEU A 77 -6.93 -0.26 5.72
CA LEU A 77 -7.96 0.46 6.45
C LEU A 77 -8.82 1.31 5.52
N ALA A 78 -8.19 2.09 4.64
CA ALA A 78 -8.89 2.90 3.63
C ALA A 78 -9.71 2.05 2.65
N TYR A 79 -9.17 0.90 2.21
CA TYR A 79 -9.89 -0.05 1.36
C TYR A 79 -11.15 -0.60 2.04
N LEU A 80 -11.04 -1.00 3.31
CA LEU A 80 -12.15 -1.57 4.07
C LEU A 80 -13.25 -0.54 4.33
N SER A 81 -12.90 0.72 4.63
CA SER A 81 -13.90 1.78 4.82
C SER A 81 -14.68 2.06 3.54
N GLY A 82 -14.03 2.05 2.37
CA GLY A 82 -14.70 2.25 1.09
C GLY A 82 -15.60 1.08 0.66
N ARG A 83 -15.24 -0.16 1.03
CA ARG A 83 -16.01 -1.37 0.67
C ARG A 83 -17.26 -1.59 1.54
N HIS A 84 -17.25 -1.07 2.76
CA HIS A 84 -18.31 -1.30 3.74
C HIS A 84 -18.90 0.02 4.27
N PRO A 85 -19.39 0.94 3.41
CA PRO A 85 -19.91 2.24 3.86
C PRO A 85 -21.10 2.07 4.82
N ASP A 86 -21.90 1.03 4.61
CA ASP A 86 -23.09 0.71 5.42
C ASP A 86 -22.76 0.16 6.82
N ALA A 87 -21.50 -0.20 7.11
CA ALA A 87 -21.05 -0.59 8.45
C ALA A 87 -21.21 0.54 9.49
N GLY A 88 -21.53 1.74 9.01
CA GLY A 88 -21.93 2.91 9.79
C GLY A 88 -21.04 4.08 9.43
N VAL A 89 -21.57 5.05 8.68
CA VAL A 89 -20.85 6.28 8.31
C VAL A 89 -20.18 6.91 9.54
N ARG A 90 -20.89 6.97 10.68
CA ARG A 90 -20.35 7.48 11.95
C ARG A 90 -19.15 6.69 12.50
N LEU A 91 -19.09 5.38 12.26
CA LEU A 91 -17.98 4.54 12.70
C LEU A 91 -16.72 4.85 11.89
N TRP A 92 -16.85 4.92 10.56
CA TRP A 92 -15.73 5.23 9.68
C TRP A 92 -15.21 6.65 9.90
N SER A 93 -16.09 7.65 10.07
CA SER A 93 -15.68 9.02 10.39
C SER A 93 -14.85 9.08 11.68
N ARG A 94 -15.25 8.36 12.74
CA ARG A 94 -14.50 8.29 14.02
C ARG A 94 -13.15 7.60 13.87
N ILE A 95 -13.02 6.66 12.93
CA ILE A 95 -11.76 5.95 12.67
C ILE A 95 -10.83 6.79 11.78
N ALA A 96 -11.39 7.55 10.84
CA ALA A 96 -10.65 8.45 9.96
C ALA A 96 -10.07 9.63 10.75
N ASP A 97 -10.89 10.29 11.58
CA ASP A 97 -10.49 11.39 12.45
C ASP A 97 -10.81 11.11 13.93
N PRO A 98 -9.91 10.41 14.66
CA PRO A 98 -10.16 9.99 16.03
C PRO A 98 -9.94 11.11 17.06
N ALA A 99 -10.94 11.98 17.22
CA ALA A 99 -10.93 13.08 18.17
C ALA A 99 -10.93 12.61 19.65
N GLU A 100 -11.73 11.60 19.98
CA GLU A 100 -11.90 11.11 21.34
C GLU A 100 -10.91 9.99 21.70
N PRO A 101 -10.55 9.80 22.99
CA PRO A 101 -9.72 8.66 23.42
C PRO A 101 -10.28 7.30 23.01
N ALA A 102 -11.60 7.14 23.04
CA ALA A 102 -12.28 5.93 22.61
C ALA A 102 -12.11 5.65 21.10
N ASP A 103 -12.07 6.71 20.29
CA ASP A 103 -11.91 6.62 18.83
C ASP A 103 -10.48 6.21 18.47
N ARG A 104 -9.49 6.78 19.16
CA ARG A 104 -8.08 6.38 19.02
C ARG A 104 -7.89 4.91 19.40
N GLN A 105 -8.53 4.46 20.47
CA GLN A 105 -8.49 3.06 20.89
C GLN A 105 -9.16 2.15 19.85
N LEU A 106 -10.31 2.54 19.32
CA LEU A 106 -11.03 1.80 18.29
C LEU A 106 -10.21 1.66 17.00
N ARG A 107 -9.60 2.75 16.53
CA ARG A 107 -8.70 2.77 15.38
C ARG A 107 -7.49 1.87 15.62
N ALA A 108 -6.86 1.95 16.79
CA ALA A 108 -5.71 1.12 17.14
C ALA A 108 -6.07 -0.38 17.14
N LEU A 109 -7.22 -0.75 17.70
CA LEU A 109 -7.71 -2.13 17.67
C LEU A 109 -7.97 -2.63 16.25
N LEU A 110 -8.56 -1.80 15.40
CA LEU A 110 -8.80 -2.17 14.01
C LEU A 110 -7.48 -2.34 13.23
N LEU A 111 -6.53 -1.40 13.39
CA LEU A 111 -5.21 -1.53 12.79
C LEU A 111 -4.49 -2.79 13.26
N GLU A 112 -4.60 -3.16 14.54
CA GLU A 112 -4.05 -4.43 15.05
C GLU A 112 -4.68 -5.64 14.36
N LYS A 113 -6.00 -5.63 14.13
CA LYS A 113 -6.69 -6.70 13.39
C LYS A 113 -6.25 -6.75 11.92
N ILE A 114 -6.02 -5.61 11.29
CA ILE A 114 -5.48 -5.53 9.93
C ILE A 114 -4.05 -6.09 9.89
N THR A 115 -3.17 -5.71 10.82
CA THR A 115 -1.82 -6.27 10.92
C THR A 115 -1.86 -7.80 11.07
N GLN A 116 -2.72 -8.34 11.94
CA GLN A 116 -2.91 -9.78 12.12
C GLN A 116 -3.40 -10.47 10.83
N ALA A 117 -4.35 -9.84 10.12
CA ALA A 117 -4.84 -10.34 8.86
C ALA A 117 -3.75 -10.37 7.78
N ARG A 118 -2.96 -9.30 7.65
CA ARG A 118 -1.80 -9.26 6.75
C ARG A 118 -0.79 -10.37 7.03
N GLU A 119 -0.47 -10.59 8.31
CA GLU A 119 0.44 -11.66 8.72
C GLU A 119 -0.12 -13.05 8.34
N GLN A 120 -1.42 -13.29 8.53
CA GLN A 120 -2.07 -14.52 8.07
C GLN A 120 -2.03 -14.67 6.54
N LEU A 121 -2.21 -13.56 5.81
CA LEU A 121 -2.15 -13.56 4.34
C LEU A 121 -0.74 -13.87 3.80
N SER A 122 0.30 -13.81 4.63
CA SER A 122 1.64 -14.27 4.24
C SER A 122 1.72 -15.80 4.10
N GLU A 123 0.80 -16.53 4.73
CA GLU A 123 0.75 -18.01 4.71
C GLU A 123 -0.53 -18.55 4.07
N ARG A 124 -1.58 -17.73 3.97
CA ARG A 124 -2.92 -18.12 3.48
C ARG A 124 -3.39 -17.17 2.39
N ASP A 125 -4.29 -17.63 1.53
CA ASP A 125 -4.81 -16.80 0.44
C ASP A 125 -6.03 -15.95 0.86
N PHE A 126 -6.54 -16.18 2.07
CA PHE A 126 -7.78 -15.56 2.56
C PHE A 126 -7.77 -15.42 4.09
N THR A 127 -8.39 -14.34 4.58
CA THR A 127 -8.69 -14.09 5.99
C THR A 127 -9.97 -13.27 6.15
N VAL A 128 -10.43 -13.12 7.39
CA VAL A 128 -11.59 -12.30 7.75
C VAL A 128 -11.19 -11.35 8.88
N ILE A 129 -11.39 -10.06 8.65
CA ILE A 129 -11.18 -9.01 9.64
C ILE A 129 -12.53 -8.73 10.29
N THR A 130 -12.62 -8.87 11.62
CA THR A 130 -13.82 -8.48 12.35
C THR A 130 -13.70 -7.03 12.79
N LEU A 131 -14.65 -6.19 12.37
CA LEU A 131 -14.75 -4.80 12.79
C LEU A 131 -15.10 -4.74 14.28
N PRO A 132 -14.29 -4.08 15.11
CA PRO A 132 -14.62 -3.91 16.52
C PRO A 132 -15.93 -3.11 16.68
N ALA A 133 -16.67 -3.37 17.76
CA ALA A 133 -17.98 -2.79 18.09
C ALA A 133 -19.19 -3.20 17.24
N ALA A 134 -19.01 -3.60 15.97
CA ALA A 134 -20.12 -3.96 15.08
C ALA A 134 -20.24 -5.47 14.79
N ASP A 135 -19.23 -6.28 15.17
CA ASP A 135 -19.11 -7.71 14.79
C ASP A 135 -19.26 -7.98 13.28
N ILE A 136 -18.92 -6.97 12.47
CA ILE A 136 -19.00 -7.06 11.01
C ILE A 136 -17.77 -7.82 10.52
N LYS A 137 -18.02 -8.88 9.75
CA LYS A 137 -16.98 -9.71 9.15
C LYS A 137 -16.63 -9.19 7.76
N MET A 138 -15.40 -8.72 7.60
CA MET A 138 -14.87 -8.18 6.37
C MET A 138 -13.88 -9.19 5.77
N PRO A 139 -14.28 -9.96 4.74
CA PRO A 139 -13.37 -10.86 4.05
C PRO A 139 -12.26 -10.08 3.33
N LEU A 140 -11.04 -10.63 3.32
CA LEU A 140 -9.90 -10.08 2.60
C LEU A 140 -9.08 -11.22 2.00
N THR A 141 -8.85 -11.18 0.69
CA THR A 141 -7.96 -12.11 -0.02
C THR A 141 -6.53 -11.57 -0.09
N ARG A 142 -5.56 -12.45 -0.34
CA ARG A 142 -4.17 -12.06 -0.58
C ARG A 142 -4.08 -11.15 -1.81
N ASP A 143 -4.76 -11.49 -2.89
CA ASP A 143 -4.71 -10.71 -4.14
C ASP A 143 -5.26 -9.29 -3.94
N GLU A 144 -6.37 -9.14 -3.19
CA GLU A 144 -6.87 -7.81 -2.83
C GLU A 144 -5.84 -7.04 -2.00
N PHE A 145 -5.24 -7.66 -0.99
CA PHE A 145 -4.20 -7.04 -0.17
C PHE A 145 -2.99 -6.61 -1.02
N GLU A 146 -2.44 -7.53 -1.80
CA GLU A 146 -1.24 -7.31 -2.62
C GLU A 146 -1.47 -6.24 -3.68
N SER A 147 -2.65 -6.19 -4.30
CA SER A 147 -3.01 -5.13 -5.25
C SER A 147 -3.03 -3.73 -4.65
N ARG A 148 -3.23 -3.60 -3.33
CA ARG A 148 -3.24 -2.29 -2.66
C ARG A 148 -1.85 -1.83 -2.25
N VAL A 149 -0.95 -2.76 -1.96
CA VAL A 149 0.41 -2.43 -1.52
C VAL A 149 1.45 -2.52 -2.64
N GLU A 150 1.04 -2.88 -3.86
CA GLU A 150 1.93 -3.12 -4.99
C GLU A 150 2.85 -1.95 -5.28
N GLU A 151 2.32 -0.73 -5.32
CA GLU A 151 3.11 0.48 -5.58
C GLU A 151 4.14 0.74 -4.48
N LEU A 152 3.78 0.59 -3.19
CA LEU A 152 4.74 0.76 -2.10
C LEU A 152 5.84 -0.32 -2.13
N VAL A 153 5.49 -1.56 -2.46
CA VAL A 153 6.47 -2.64 -2.62
C VAL A 153 7.38 -2.35 -3.82
N ALA A 154 6.84 -1.82 -4.93
CA ALA A 154 7.62 -1.37 -6.08
C ALA A 154 8.63 -0.29 -5.70
N THR A 155 8.18 0.76 -4.98
CA THR A 155 9.06 1.81 -4.48
C THR A 155 10.21 1.24 -3.64
N THR A 156 9.95 0.27 -2.77
CA THR A 156 11.03 -0.36 -1.98
C THR A 156 12.01 -1.18 -2.83
N ALA A 157 11.55 -1.77 -3.94
CA ALA A 157 12.41 -2.48 -4.89
C ALA A 157 13.28 -1.49 -5.68
N ASP A 158 12.72 -0.34 -6.08
CA ASP A 158 13.45 0.73 -6.76
C ASP A 158 14.56 1.30 -5.86
N VAL A 159 14.26 1.56 -4.58
CA VAL A 159 15.26 2.00 -3.59
C VAL A 159 16.38 0.96 -3.41
N MET A 160 16.07 -0.34 -3.48
CA MET A 160 17.10 -1.39 -3.45
C MET A 160 17.97 -1.35 -4.71
N GLU A 161 17.39 -1.11 -5.89
CA GLU A 161 18.13 -0.96 -7.15
C GLU A 161 19.06 0.27 -7.12
N GLU A 162 18.57 1.41 -6.63
CA GLU A 162 19.39 2.60 -6.42
C GLU A 162 20.56 2.33 -5.46
N THR A 163 20.31 1.59 -4.38
CA THR A 163 21.34 1.21 -3.40
C THR A 163 22.40 0.30 -4.04
N LEU A 164 22.00 -0.60 -4.95
CA LEU A 164 22.92 -1.44 -5.72
C LEU A 164 23.78 -0.61 -6.69
N ALA A 165 23.15 0.34 -7.38
CA ALA A 165 23.84 1.26 -8.28
C ALA A 165 24.87 2.13 -7.53
N GLU A 166 24.50 2.68 -6.37
CA GLU A 166 25.40 3.46 -5.51
C GLU A 166 26.58 2.62 -5.00
N ALA A 167 26.34 1.35 -4.67
CA ALA A 167 27.40 0.41 -4.28
C ALA A 167 28.27 -0.06 -5.45
N GLY A 168 27.89 0.24 -6.70
CA GLY A 168 28.55 -0.26 -7.90
C GLY A 168 28.57 -1.79 -7.98
N VAL A 169 27.46 -2.45 -7.62
CA VAL A 169 27.31 -3.91 -7.66
C VAL A 169 26.17 -4.27 -8.60
N HIS A 170 26.45 -5.08 -9.61
CA HIS A 170 25.39 -5.61 -10.47
C HIS A 170 24.62 -6.73 -9.74
N PRO A 171 23.28 -6.85 -9.87
CA PRO A 171 22.52 -7.90 -9.18
C PRO A 171 23.09 -9.31 -9.36
N ALA A 172 23.53 -9.66 -10.57
CA ALA A 172 24.13 -10.97 -10.87
C ALA A 172 25.45 -11.27 -10.11
N GLU A 173 26.08 -10.27 -9.50
CA GLU A 173 27.33 -10.42 -8.72
C GLU A 173 27.05 -10.63 -7.22
N LEU A 174 25.80 -10.48 -6.78
CA LEU A 174 25.45 -10.66 -5.38
C LEU A 174 25.54 -12.14 -5.00
N ALA A 175 26.23 -12.41 -3.88
CA ALA A 175 26.23 -13.71 -3.24
C ALA A 175 24.86 -14.07 -2.62
N GLY A 176 23.98 -13.10 -2.46
CA GLY A 176 22.61 -13.30 -1.99
C GLY A 176 21.87 -12.00 -1.71
N LEU A 177 20.55 -12.11 -1.53
CA LEU A 177 19.66 -11.03 -1.13
C LEU A 177 18.92 -11.48 0.14
N LEU A 178 19.25 -10.87 1.27
CA LEU A 178 18.63 -11.15 2.57
C LEU A 178 17.38 -10.28 2.77
N MET A 179 16.22 -10.91 2.91
CA MET A 179 14.98 -10.23 3.32
C MET A 179 14.78 -10.31 4.82
N ALA A 180 14.49 -9.18 5.48
CA ALA A 180 14.29 -9.11 6.92
C ALA A 180 13.13 -8.19 7.32
N GLY A 181 12.53 -8.45 8.48
CA GLY A 181 11.39 -7.69 8.98
C GLY A 181 10.04 -8.34 8.67
N GLY A 182 9.00 -7.92 9.39
CA GLY A 182 7.68 -8.55 9.33
C GLY A 182 6.97 -8.31 8.00
N ALA A 183 6.97 -7.06 7.51
CA ALA A 183 6.33 -6.70 6.26
C ALA A 183 7.10 -7.24 5.02
N ALA A 184 8.40 -7.54 5.16
CA ALA A 184 9.16 -8.24 4.11
C ALA A 184 8.66 -9.67 3.85
N ARG A 185 7.81 -10.24 4.72
CA ARG A 185 7.25 -11.60 4.56
C ARG A 185 6.05 -11.65 3.62
N THR A 186 5.55 -10.51 3.17
CA THR A 186 4.54 -10.43 2.12
C THR A 186 5.06 -11.14 0.84
N PRO A 187 4.34 -12.15 0.31
CA PRO A 187 4.78 -12.90 -0.86
C PRO A 187 5.07 -12.04 -2.10
N LEU A 188 4.32 -10.95 -2.30
CA LEU A 188 4.59 -9.96 -3.34
C LEU A 188 6.02 -9.43 -3.31
N ALA A 189 6.58 -9.13 -2.13
CA ALA A 189 7.92 -8.55 -2.01
C ALA A 189 8.98 -9.52 -2.55
N ALA A 190 8.93 -10.80 -2.14
CA ALA A 190 9.86 -11.81 -2.65
C ALA A 190 9.69 -12.03 -4.17
N THR A 191 8.44 -12.07 -4.64
CA THR A 191 8.13 -12.22 -6.08
C THR A 191 8.69 -11.08 -6.91
N MET A 192 8.53 -9.84 -6.43
CA MET A 192 8.99 -8.65 -7.11
C MET A 192 10.52 -8.57 -7.15
N LEU A 193 11.19 -8.83 -6.02
CA LEU A 193 12.65 -8.87 -5.95
C LEU A 193 13.24 -9.95 -6.87
N ARG A 194 12.61 -11.13 -6.93
CA ARG A 194 13.02 -12.19 -7.87
C ARG A 194 12.87 -11.77 -9.32
N ARG A 195 11.74 -11.15 -9.68
CA ARG A 195 11.50 -10.64 -11.04
C ARG A 195 12.49 -9.53 -11.42
N ARG A 196 12.80 -8.62 -10.49
CA ARG A 196 13.66 -7.46 -10.74
C ARG A 196 15.14 -7.81 -10.81
N PHE A 197 15.61 -8.65 -9.89
CA PHE A 197 17.04 -8.91 -9.72
C PHE A 197 17.49 -10.29 -10.20
N GLY A 198 16.56 -11.19 -10.54
CA GLY A 198 16.89 -12.55 -10.98
C GLY A 198 17.51 -13.43 -9.90
N LEU A 199 17.42 -13.03 -8.64
CA LEU A 199 17.95 -13.74 -7.48
C LEU A 199 16.81 -14.27 -6.63
N GLU A 200 16.98 -15.47 -6.06
CA GLU A 200 16.05 -15.98 -5.07
C GLU A 200 16.33 -15.30 -3.71
N PRO A 201 15.38 -14.50 -3.18
CA PRO A 201 15.58 -13.85 -1.88
C PRO A 201 15.60 -14.87 -0.74
N VAL A 202 16.47 -14.65 0.23
CA VAL A 202 16.58 -15.48 1.43
C VAL A 202 15.90 -14.77 2.58
N LEU A 203 14.82 -15.36 3.10
CA LEU A 203 14.11 -14.79 4.24
C LEU A 203 14.85 -15.08 5.55
N ALA A 204 15.15 -14.03 6.30
CA ALA A 204 15.75 -14.13 7.62
C ALA A 204 14.81 -14.83 8.63
N ALA A 205 15.41 -15.48 9.63
CA ALA A 205 14.66 -16.05 10.75
C ALA A 205 13.76 -14.99 11.41
N PRO A 206 12.57 -15.36 11.96
CA PRO A 206 11.58 -14.42 12.51
C PRO A 206 12.11 -13.41 13.55
N HIS A 207 13.23 -13.71 14.20
CA HIS A 207 13.85 -12.86 15.24
C HIS A 207 15.26 -12.38 14.88
N ALA A 208 15.63 -12.43 13.60
CA ALA A 208 16.93 -11.95 13.14
C ALA A 208 17.05 -10.44 13.39
N LYS A 209 18.00 -10.06 14.25
CA LYS A 209 18.35 -8.66 14.52
C LYS A 209 19.38 -8.20 13.51
N VAL A 210 18.92 -7.68 12.37
CA VAL A 210 19.79 -7.15 11.29
C VAL A 210 20.08 -5.66 11.42
N LEU A 211 19.57 -5.02 12.47
CA LEU A 211 19.81 -3.61 12.78
C LEU A 211 20.82 -3.51 13.92
N ALA A 212 21.70 -2.52 13.84
CA ALA A 212 22.58 -2.18 14.95
C ALA A 212 21.76 -1.52 16.07
N ALA A 213 21.86 -2.05 17.29
CA ALA A 213 21.47 -1.28 18.47
C ALA A 213 22.56 -0.21 18.68
N GLU A 214 22.19 1.05 18.88
CA GLU A 214 23.19 2.07 19.17
C GLU A 214 23.95 1.74 20.47
N ALA A 215 25.19 1.31 20.31
CA ALA A 215 26.28 1.53 21.25
C ALA A 215 27.59 1.65 20.46
N ALA A 216 28.12 2.87 20.45
CA ALA A 216 29.42 3.33 19.95
C ALA A 216 29.58 3.51 18.43
N PRO A 217 30.31 4.57 18.01
CA PRO A 217 30.60 4.83 16.61
C PRO A 217 31.38 3.66 16.04
N VAL A 218 30.73 2.90 15.15
CA VAL A 218 31.48 2.09 14.19
C VAL A 218 32.27 3.10 13.37
N ALA A 219 33.58 3.09 13.54
CA ALA A 219 34.47 3.91 12.76
C ALA A 219 34.14 3.66 11.28
N THR A 220 33.51 4.65 10.63
CA THR A 220 33.73 4.91 9.22
C THR A 220 35.20 5.20 9.08
N ARG A 221 36.01 4.14 9.02
CA ARG A 221 37.36 4.23 8.51
C ARG A 221 37.15 4.58 7.05
N GLU A 222 37.39 5.85 6.72
CA GLU A 222 37.58 6.29 5.34
C GLU A 222 38.48 5.24 4.70
N LEU A 223 37.93 4.53 3.72
CA LEU A 223 38.75 3.71 2.85
C LEU A 223 39.79 4.67 2.28
N PRO A 224 41.10 4.38 2.41
CA PRO A 224 42.10 5.24 1.80
C PRO A 224 41.75 5.31 0.32
N PHE A 225 41.50 6.53 -0.14
CA PHE A 225 41.37 6.83 -1.56
C PHE A 225 42.54 6.14 -2.25
N VAL A 226 42.24 5.17 -3.12
CA VAL A 226 43.26 4.63 -4.01
C VAL A 226 43.58 5.76 -4.96
N GLU A 227 44.62 6.51 -4.62
CA GLU A 227 45.20 7.51 -5.50
C GLU A 227 45.64 6.74 -6.74
N GLU A 228 44.90 6.94 -7.84
CA GLU A 228 45.24 6.42 -9.14
C GLU A 228 46.69 6.82 -9.42
N GLN A 229 47.60 5.84 -9.42
CA GLN A 229 49.01 6.11 -9.68
C GLN A 229 49.12 6.69 -11.09
N GLU A 230 49.28 8.01 -11.15
CA GLU A 230 49.65 8.73 -12.36
C GLU A 230 50.92 8.08 -12.92
N ALA A 231 50.81 7.53 -14.13
CA ALA A 231 51.92 6.91 -14.84
C ALA A 231 53.14 7.85 -14.87
N PRO A 232 54.38 7.35 -14.70
CA PRO A 232 55.55 8.21 -14.53
C PRO A 232 55.76 9.11 -15.76
N LYS A 233 55.60 10.42 -15.55
CA LYS A 233 55.93 11.48 -16.51
C LYS A 233 57.41 11.41 -16.89
N ARG A 234 57.68 11.03 -18.15
CA ARG A 234 59.02 11.13 -18.76
C ARG A 234 59.45 12.59 -18.79
N ARG A 235 60.49 12.94 -18.02
CA ARG A 235 61.20 14.22 -18.12
C ARG A 235 61.88 14.32 -19.49
N GLY A 236 61.47 15.33 -20.27
CA GLY A 236 62.07 15.66 -21.56
C GLY A 236 63.44 16.31 -21.42
N GLY A 237 64.32 16.04 -22.39
CA GLY A 237 65.61 16.68 -22.50
C GLY A 237 66.35 16.35 -23.81
N GLN A 238 66.31 17.32 -24.73
CA GLN A 238 67.22 17.57 -25.84
C GLN A 238 67.00 16.90 -27.21
N LYS A 239 66.70 17.79 -28.16
CA LYS A 239 66.69 17.59 -29.61
C LYS A 239 68.10 17.29 -30.12
N ARG A 240 68.25 16.21 -30.90
CA ARG A 240 69.24 16.13 -31.97
C ARG A 240 68.58 15.54 -33.21
N ALA A 241 68.60 16.33 -34.28
CA ALA A 241 68.21 15.92 -35.62
C ALA A 241 69.21 14.88 -36.14
N VAL A 242 68.70 13.80 -36.75
CA VAL A 242 69.41 13.06 -37.79
C VAL A 242 68.37 12.62 -38.82
N VAL A 243 68.57 13.13 -40.04
CA VAL A 243 67.94 12.73 -41.29
C VAL A 243 68.52 11.38 -41.72
N VAL A 244 67.69 10.39 -42.04
CA VAL A 244 67.97 9.44 -43.14
C VAL A 244 66.65 9.03 -43.78
N ALA A 245 66.53 9.37 -45.06
CA ALA A 245 65.52 8.92 -45.99
C ALA A 245 65.77 7.46 -46.38
N ALA A 246 64.69 6.70 -46.57
CA ALA A 246 64.66 5.63 -47.57
C ALA A 246 63.21 5.41 -47.99
N ALA A 247 62.91 5.89 -49.19
CA ALA A 247 61.75 5.53 -49.96
C ALA A 247 61.81 4.06 -50.39
N LEU A 248 60.67 3.40 -50.50
CA LEU A 248 60.35 2.56 -51.65
C LEU A 248 58.83 2.46 -51.80
N LEU A 249 58.42 2.44 -53.07
CA LEU A 249 57.18 2.95 -53.64
C LEU A 249 56.63 1.82 -54.54
N VAL A 250 55.31 1.77 -54.71
CA VAL A 250 54.54 1.06 -55.78
C VAL A 250 54.37 -0.47 -55.52
N VAL A 251 53.17 -1.07 -55.54
CA VAL A 251 52.17 -1.12 -56.64
C VAL A 251 50.72 -1.22 -56.12
N VAL A 252 49.84 -0.41 -56.74
CA VAL A 252 48.38 -0.47 -56.73
C VAL A 252 47.87 -1.41 -57.83
N GLY A 253 46.75 -2.09 -57.58
CA GLY A 253 45.84 -2.65 -58.61
C GLY A 253 45.68 -4.16 -58.49
N ALA A 254 44.61 -4.70 -57.89
CA ALA A 254 43.22 -4.75 -58.39
C ALA A 254 43.11 -5.36 -59.79
N GLY A 255 42.59 -6.59 -59.87
CA GLY A 255 42.09 -7.13 -61.14
C GLY A 255 42.07 -8.65 -61.25
N ALA A 256 40.85 -9.19 -61.15
CA ALA A 256 40.35 -10.41 -61.78
C ALA A 256 40.50 -11.78 -61.06
N ALA A 257 39.29 -12.27 -60.72
CA ALA A 257 38.78 -13.61 -61.06
C ALA A 257 39.27 -14.82 -60.26
N PHE A 258 38.42 -15.28 -59.34
CA PHE A 258 38.25 -16.71 -59.10
C PHE A 258 36.76 -17.03 -59.06
N GLY A 259 36.29 -17.67 -60.14
CA GLY A 259 34.96 -18.22 -60.29
C GLY A 259 35.09 -19.62 -60.87
N SER A 260 34.29 -20.54 -60.30
CA SER A 260 34.13 -21.97 -60.59
C SER A 260 35.30 -22.86 -60.15
N GLN A 261 35.11 -24.03 -59.53
CA GLN A 261 34.02 -24.98 -59.75
C GLN A 261 34.05 -26.12 -58.69
N LEU A 262 32.86 -26.59 -58.27
CA LEU A 262 32.41 -27.96 -57.88
C LEU A 262 33.37 -28.83 -57.01
N GLY A 263 32.99 -29.44 -55.89
CA GLY A 263 31.71 -30.09 -55.54
C GLY A 263 31.67 -31.52 -56.08
N ASP A 264 31.93 -32.54 -55.24
CA ASP A 264 31.06 -33.72 -55.06
C ASP A 264 31.59 -34.73 -54.04
N GLY A 265 30.66 -35.47 -53.42
CA GLY A 265 30.94 -36.67 -52.61
C GLY A 265 30.30 -36.64 -51.21
N ASP A 266 29.31 -37.46 -50.82
CA ASP A 266 28.17 -38.20 -51.39
C ASP A 266 27.56 -38.98 -50.18
N THR A 267 26.38 -39.56 -50.37
CA THR A 267 25.65 -40.57 -49.57
C THR A 267 24.69 -40.04 -48.48
N ALA A 268 23.36 -40.11 -48.67
CA ALA A 268 22.43 -41.28 -48.73
C ALA A 268 22.22 -41.90 -47.33
N ASP A 269 21.08 -42.47 -46.92
CA ASP A 269 19.69 -42.59 -47.40
C ASP A 269 18.90 -43.11 -46.16
N ASP A 270 17.60 -42.81 -46.16
CA ASP A 270 16.43 -43.56 -45.65
C ASP A 270 16.47 -44.59 -44.48
N ASP A 271 15.43 -44.41 -43.64
CA ASP A 271 14.43 -45.37 -43.14
C ASP A 271 14.67 -46.41 -42.01
N ALA A 272 13.61 -46.46 -41.18
CA ALA A 272 12.94 -47.61 -40.59
C ALA A 272 13.49 -48.34 -39.33
N ALA A 273 12.76 -48.10 -38.23
CA ALA A 273 11.89 -49.07 -37.54
C ALA A 273 12.44 -50.05 -36.47
N ILE A 274 11.54 -50.34 -35.49
CA ILE A 274 11.47 -51.51 -34.58
C ILE A 274 12.49 -51.43 -33.39
N ASP A 275 12.19 -51.66 -32.10
CA ASP A 275 11.30 -52.64 -31.46
C ASP A 275 11.01 -52.41 -29.96
N GLU A 276 9.90 -53.03 -29.53
CA GLU A 276 9.54 -53.74 -28.29
C GLU A 276 10.14 -53.45 -26.89
N SER A 277 9.24 -53.27 -25.90
CA SER A 277 8.87 -54.26 -24.84
C SER A 277 8.33 -53.52 -23.59
N ALA A 278 7.02 -53.53 -23.30
CA ALA A 278 6.24 -54.54 -22.58
C ALA A 278 6.30 -54.45 -21.03
N SER A 279 5.15 -54.18 -20.37
CA SER A 279 4.53 -55.10 -19.37
C SER A 279 3.28 -54.50 -18.68
N ALA A 280 2.17 -55.24 -18.82
CA ALA A 280 1.01 -55.50 -17.92
C ALA A 280 0.25 -54.34 -17.22
N ALA A 281 -1.08 -54.14 -17.37
CA ALA A 281 -2.23 -55.01 -17.01
C ALA A 281 -2.28 -55.30 -15.48
N THR A 282 -3.36 -55.18 -14.68
CA THR A 282 -4.81 -55.10 -14.86
C THR A 282 -5.45 -54.83 -13.47
N THR A 283 -6.52 -54.03 -13.45
CA THR A 283 -7.80 -54.11 -12.72
C THR A 283 -7.90 -54.94 -11.42
N SER A 284 -8.56 -54.40 -10.38
CA SER A 284 -9.64 -55.05 -9.58
C SER A 284 -10.22 -54.12 -8.49
N GLU A 285 -11.40 -53.55 -8.73
CA GLU A 285 -12.54 -53.60 -7.80
C GLU A 285 -13.24 -54.98 -8.00
N PRO A 286 -14.25 -55.48 -7.22
CA PRO A 286 -15.26 -54.73 -6.45
C PRO A 286 -15.89 -55.41 -5.19
N THR A 287 -16.93 -54.73 -4.63
CA THR A 287 -18.20 -55.31 -4.07
C THR A 287 -18.20 -55.87 -2.64
N THR A 288 -19.21 -55.75 -1.76
CA THR A 288 -20.47 -54.99 -1.55
C THR A 288 -21.10 -55.56 -0.25
N ALA A 289 -21.85 -54.75 0.50
CA ALA A 289 -23.20 -55.05 1.06
C ALA A 289 -23.43 -54.75 2.56
N ALA A 290 -24.55 -54.02 2.76
CA ALA A 290 -25.59 -54.18 3.79
C ALA A 290 -25.63 -53.21 5.01
N SER A 291 -26.66 -52.35 4.99
CA SER A 291 -27.34 -51.69 6.14
C SER A 291 -28.26 -52.71 6.88
N PRO A 292 -28.92 -52.40 8.03
CA PRO A 292 -30.00 -51.38 8.15
C PRO A 292 -30.17 -50.64 9.52
N GLU A 293 -31.01 -49.57 9.50
CA GLU A 293 -31.93 -49.00 10.53
C GLU A 293 -31.38 -48.57 11.93
N THR A 294 -31.81 -47.50 12.62
CA THR A 294 -33.17 -46.95 12.92
C THR A 294 -33.12 -45.48 13.40
N SER A 295 -34.20 -44.71 13.12
CA SER A 295 -34.98 -43.76 13.97
C SER A 295 -34.25 -42.71 14.86
N ASP A 296 -34.63 -41.43 14.94
CA ASP A 296 -35.96 -40.89 15.26
C ASP A 296 -36.10 -39.39 14.90
N THR A 297 -37.30 -39.03 14.44
CA THR A 297 -37.93 -37.71 14.58
C THR A 297 -39.41 -38.01 14.83
N PRO A 298 -40.04 -37.44 15.85
CA PRO A 298 -41.05 -36.39 15.61
C PRO A 298 -41.06 -35.37 16.80
N SER A 299 -41.84 -34.30 16.89
CA SER A 299 -43.02 -33.81 16.20
C SER A 299 -43.21 -32.32 16.56
N ALA A 300 -44.01 -31.63 15.77
CA ALA A 300 -44.58 -30.31 16.06
C ALA A 300 -45.52 -30.35 17.27
N GLU A 301 -45.71 -29.21 17.94
CA GLU A 301 -47.04 -28.79 18.41
C GLU A 301 -47.12 -27.28 18.69
N ALA A 302 -48.19 -26.68 18.18
CA ALA A 302 -48.67 -25.34 18.46
C ALA A 302 -49.57 -25.35 19.70
N SER A 303 -49.61 -24.25 20.45
CA SER A 303 -50.74 -23.78 21.29
C SER A 303 -50.36 -22.39 21.82
N THR A 304 -50.99 -21.26 21.49
CA THR A 304 -52.35 -20.76 21.84
C THR A 304 -52.77 -20.95 23.29
N SER A 305 -52.73 -19.86 24.07
CA SER A 305 -53.67 -19.43 25.13
C SER A 305 -53.06 -18.16 25.76
N ALA A 306 -53.61 -16.95 25.66
CA ALA A 306 -54.93 -16.44 26.02
C ALA A 306 -55.31 -16.63 27.50
N SER A 307 -55.63 -15.48 28.12
CA SER A 307 -56.44 -15.27 29.33
C SER A 307 -55.75 -15.31 30.69
N ALA A 308 -55.63 -14.15 31.35
CA ALA A 308 -56.55 -13.72 32.41
C ALA A 308 -55.95 -12.57 33.27
N SER A 309 -56.58 -11.38 33.22
CA SER A 309 -56.69 -10.45 34.37
C SER A 309 -57.72 -11.03 35.37
N PRO A 310 -57.84 -10.57 36.65
CA PRO A 310 -58.45 -9.26 37.04
C PRO A 310 -57.77 -8.55 38.27
N THR A 311 -57.68 -7.20 38.37
CA THR A 311 -58.62 -6.19 38.98
C THR A 311 -58.52 -6.12 40.53
N PRO A 312 -58.99 -5.08 41.29
CA PRO A 312 -59.35 -3.65 41.05
C PRO A 312 -58.52 -2.67 41.96
N GLU A 313 -58.62 -1.33 41.89
CA GLU A 313 -59.63 -0.53 42.63
C GLU A 313 -59.75 0.95 42.16
N GLU A 314 -61.01 1.39 42.18
CA GLU A 314 -61.63 2.67 41.78
C GLU A 314 -61.29 3.87 42.69
N THR A 315 -61.55 5.09 42.17
CA THR A 315 -62.40 6.17 42.75
C THR A 315 -62.22 7.43 41.85
N VAL A 316 -63.10 7.79 40.90
CA VAL A 316 -64.45 8.43 40.96
C VAL A 316 -64.44 9.99 40.97
N GLN A 317 -65.04 10.56 39.90
CA GLN A 317 -65.84 11.81 39.72
C GLN A 317 -65.23 13.23 39.50
N ASP A 318 -65.30 13.69 38.22
CA ASP A 318 -65.97 14.87 37.57
C ASP A 318 -66.73 15.96 38.40
N PRO A 319 -67.22 17.11 37.82
CA PRO A 319 -67.00 17.78 36.49
C PRO A 319 -66.95 19.36 36.46
N GLU A 320 -66.71 19.91 35.26
CA GLU A 320 -67.20 21.16 34.58
C GLU A 320 -67.28 22.57 35.25
N ASP A 321 -66.77 23.60 34.55
CA ASP A 321 -67.51 24.85 34.26
C ASP A 321 -66.96 25.61 33.03
N GLN A 322 -67.87 26.23 32.26
CA GLN A 322 -67.66 27.00 31.02
C GLN A 322 -67.68 28.50 31.29
N GLY A 323 -67.03 29.30 30.43
CA GLY A 323 -67.25 30.75 30.38
C GLY A 323 -66.51 31.42 29.23
N ALA A 324 -67.26 31.84 28.20
CA ALA A 324 -66.82 32.67 27.09
C ALA A 324 -67.35 34.11 27.29
N GLU A 325 -66.57 35.13 26.95
CA GLU A 325 -67.08 36.46 26.56
C GLU A 325 -65.99 37.32 25.87
N GLU A 326 -66.45 38.35 25.17
CA GLU A 326 -65.93 38.90 23.90
C GLU A 326 -64.85 40.02 24.01
N ASP A 327 -64.15 40.22 22.89
CA ASP A 327 -63.23 41.32 22.52
C ASP A 327 -64.01 42.66 22.37
N PRO A 328 -63.44 43.89 22.48
CA PRO A 328 -62.46 44.39 21.49
C PRO A 328 -61.43 45.43 22.01
N THR A 329 -60.21 45.48 21.47
CA THR A 329 -59.64 46.78 21.03
C THR A 329 -58.54 46.59 19.97
N GLU A 330 -58.86 47.09 18.79
CA GLU A 330 -58.05 47.13 17.57
C GLU A 330 -57.02 48.26 17.67
N GLU A 331 -55.73 47.93 17.77
CA GLU A 331 -54.63 48.89 17.62
C GLU A 331 -53.75 48.45 16.45
N SER A 332 -53.84 49.19 15.36
CA SER A 332 -53.16 48.93 14.10
C SER A 332 -51.63 49.05 14.26
N GLN A 333 -50.92 47.93 14.11
CA GLN A 333 -49.46 47.92 13.93
C GLN A 333 -49.12 47.70 12.44
N PRO A 334 -48.04 48.30 11.93
CA PRO A 334 -47.69 48.18 10.51
C PRO A 334 -47.30 46.72 10.24
N THR A 335 -47.93 46.11 9.25
CA THR A 335 -47.47 44.81 8.73
C THR A 335 -46.10 45.02 8.10
N THR A 336 -45.05 44.73 8.85
CA THR A 336 -43.75 44.41 8.28
C THR A 336 -43.95 43.14 7.48
N GLU A 337 -44.02 43.29 6.15
CA GLU A 337 -44.01 42.19 5.20
C GLU A 337 -42.81 41.30 5.55
N SER A 338 -43.09 40.15 6.14
CA SER A 338 -42.05 39.22 6.55
C SER A 338 -41.32 38.76 5.30
N ALA A 339 -40.00 38.94 5.26
CA ALA A 339 -39.19 38.56 4.11
C ALA A 339 -39.48 37.11 3.72
N PRO A 340 -39.58 36.79 2.41
CA PRO A 340 -39.88 35.44 1.97
C PRO A 340 -38.81 34.48 2.49
N THR A 341 -39.24 33.37 3.10
CA THR A 341 -38.37 32.33 3.63
C THR A 341 -38.53 31.03 2.85
N GLY A 342 -37.46 30.25 2.78
CA GLY A 342 -37.43 28.94 2.13
C GLY A 342 -36.62 27.93 2.94
N SER A 343 -36.74 26.65 2.59
CA SER A 343 -35.96 25.57 3.18
C SER A 343 -34.66 25.39 2.39
N VAL A 344 -33.52 25.39 3.10
CA VAL A 344 -32.20 25.23 2.49
C VAL A 344 -32.06 23.81 1.90
N PRO A 345 -31.73 23.65 0.60
CA PRO A 345 -31.55 22.33 -0.01
C PRO A 345 -30.28 21.63 0.52
N ASP A 346 -30.27 20.30 0.53
CA ASP A 346 -29.06 19.51 0.81
C ASP A 346 -28.22 19.40 -0.46
N VAL A 347 -27.02 19.99 -0.44
CA VAL A 347 -26.09 19.99 -1.59
C VAL A 347 -24.77 19.29 -1.27
N MET A 348 -24.67 18.63 -0.12
CA MET A 348 -23.47 17.88 0.27
C MET A 348 -23.22 16.72 -0.70
N GLY A 349 -21.97 16.56 -1.16
CA GLY A 349 -21.59 15.52 -2.12
C GLY A 349 -21.97 15.81 -3.59
N MET A 350 -22.58 16.96 -3.87
CA MET A 350 -22.81 17.42 -5.25
C MET A 350 -21.54 18.07 -5.82
N SER A 351 -21.45 18.16 -7.15
CA SER A 351 -20.48 19.07 -7.78
C SER A 351 -20.84 20.54 -7.53
N THR A 352 -19.85 21.44 -7.61
CA THR A 352 -20.10 22.90 -7.49
C THR A 352 -21.22 23.39 -8.41
N ALA A 353 -21.22 22.94 -9.67
CA ALA A 353 -22.22 23.31 -10.67
C ALA A 353 -23.64 22.80 -10.34
N GLU A 354 -23.77 21.61 -9.76
CA GLU A 354 -25.04 21.05 -9.31
C GLU A 354 -25.56 21.76 -8.06
N ALA A 355 -24.66 22.08 -7.12
CA ALA A 355 -25.00 22.81 -5.90
C ALA A 355 -25.56 24.20 -6.20
N VAL A 356 -24.95 24.94 -7.14
CA VAL A 356 -25.45 26.25 -7.59
C VAL A 356 -26.86 26.12 -8.16
N GLN A 357 -27.08 25.16 -9.06
CA GLN A 357 -28.41 24.94 -9.66
C GLN A 357 -29.47 24.56 -8.61
N ALA A 358 -29.12 23.74 -7.63
CA ALA A 358 -30.03 23.32 -6.56
C ALA A 358 -30.44 24.50 -5.65
N VAL A 359 -29.49 25.36 -5.29
CA VAL A 359 -29.74 26.55 -4.44
C VAL A 359 -30.56 27.60 -5.18
N GLU A 360 -30.27 27.84 -6.46
CA GLU A 360 -31.06 28.74 -7.31
C GLU A 360 -32.48 28.22 -7.51
N ALA A 361 -32.66 26.91 -7.73
CA ALA A 361 -33.97 26.29 -7.87
C ALA A 361 -34.81 26.39 -6.58
N ALA A 362 -34.14 26.44 -5.41
CA ALA A 362 -34.77 26.69 -4.11
C ALA A 362 -35.10 28.18 -3.86
N GLY A 363 -34.67 29.08 -4.74
CA GLY A 363 -35.02 30.51 -4.73
C GLY A 363 -34.15 31.38 -3.83
N PHE A 364 -32.98 30.89 -3.39
CA PHE A 364 -32.04 31.65 -2.58
C PHE A 364 -31.24 32.66 -3.42
N ALA A 365 -30.67 33.68 -2.77
CA ALA A 365 -29.98 34.79 -3.43
C ALA A 365 -28.68 34.36 -4.15
N GLY A 366 -28.12 33.19 -3.83
CA GLY A 366 -26.93 32.64 -4.46
C GLY A 366 -26.15 31.71 -3.54
N VAL A 367 -24.99 31.26 -4.03
CA VAL A 367 -24.04 30.41 -3.31
C VAL A 367 -22.73 31.16 -3.08
N ASP A 368 -22.27 31.19 -1.83
CA ASP A 368 -20.94 31.69 -1.47
C ASP A 368 -19.98 30.51 -1.40
N GLN A 369 -19.01 30.43 -2.32
CA GLN A 369 -18.17 29.24 -2.51
C GLN A 369 -16.76 29.46 -1.91
N SER A 370 -16.27 28.45 -1.20
CA SER A 370 -14.90 28.41 -0.66
C SER A 370 -14.23 27.09 -0.99
N GLY A 371 -12.97 27.11 -1.41
CA GLY A 371 -12.22 25.89 -1.72
C GLY A 371 -11.35 25.42 -0.55
N GLU A 372 -11.31 24.12 -0.31
CA GLU A 372 -10.37 23.46 0.59
C GLU A 372 -9.41 22.57 -0.21
N GLU A 373 -8.11 22.85 -0.11
CA GLU A 373 -7.07 22.09 -0.82
C GLU A 373 -6.89 20.73 -0.17
N ARG A 374 -6.99 19.67 -0.97
CA ARG A 374 -6.79 18.31 -0.49
C ARG A 374 -5.33 17.93 -0.37
N GLY A 375 -4.98 17.27 0.74
CA GLY A 375 -3.71 16.60 0.87
C GLY A 375 -3.60 15.42 -0.10
N VAL A 376 -2.40 15.12 -0.57
CA VAL A 376 -2.07 14.04 -1.54
C VAL A 376 -2.62 12.65 -1.15
N PHE A 377 -2.96 12.44 0.13
CA PHE A 377 -3.45 11.19 0.68
C PHE A 377 -4.90 11.24 1.19
N ASP A 378 -5.60 12.36 1.01
CA ASP A 378 -7.01 12.46 1.30
C ASP A 378 -7.79 12.05 0.04
N TRP A 379 -8.51 10.92 0.10
CA TRP A 379 -9.34 10.34 -0.98
C TRP A 379 -10.84 10.29 -0.60
N SER A 380 -11.23 11.02 0.45
CA SER A 380 -12.59 11.01 1.00
C SER A 380 -13.67 11.65 0.10
N HIS A 381 -13.28 12.53 -0.83
CA HIS A 381 -14.15 13.36 -1.68
C HIS A 381 -13.59 13.48 -3.10
N GLU A 382 -14.45 13.60 -4.10
CA GLU A 382 -14.05 13.87 -5.48
C GLU A 382 -13.57 15.33 -5.65
N ASP A 383 -12.85 15.62 -6.74
CA ASP A 383 -12.52 17.00 -7.08
C ASP A 383 -13.80 17.78 -7.39
N CYS A 384 -13.89 19.00 -6.86
CA CYS A 384 -15.04 19.90 -6.96
C CYS A 384 -16.33 19.38 -6.28
N GLU A 385 -16.21 18.45 -5.33
CA GLU A 385 -17.31 17.97 -4.50
C GLU A 385 -17.57 18.92 -3.32
N ILE A 386 -18.83 19.21 -3.00
CA ILE A 386 -19.21 19.96 -1.80
C ILE A 386 -19.00 19.11 -0.55
N ILE A 387 -18.05 19.52 0.29
CA ILE A 387 -17.66 18.86 1.55
C ILE A 387 -18.18 19.59 2.80
N GLY A 388 -18.73 20.79 2.64
CA GLY A 388 -19.28 21.59 3.72
C GLY A 388 -20.38 22.52 3.24
N GLN A 389 -21.39 22.76 4.08
CA GLN A 389 -22.50 23.65 3.79
C GLN A 389 -22.96 24.39 5.06
N SER A 390 -23.32 25.67 4.91
CA SER A 390 -23.96 26.48 5.93
C SER A 390 -24.91 27.48 5.27
N PRO A 391 -26.17 27.64 5.72
CA PRO A 391 -26.79 26.98 6.88
C PRO A 391 -27.09 25.49 6.67
N GLU A 392 -27.43 24.78 7.76
CA GLU A 392 -27.74 23.33 7.71
C GLU A 392 -28.89 23.01 6.73
N PRO A 393 -28.79 21.90 5.98
CA PRO A 393 -29.87 21.43 5.11
C PRO A 393 -31.21 21.30 5.85
N GLY A 394 -32.30 21.70 5.18
CA GLY A 394 -33.65 21.69 5.72
C GLY A 394 -33.99 22.87 6.63
N SER A 395 -33.00 23.67 7.07
CA SER A 395 -33.27 24.85 7.90
C SER A 395 -34.07 25.90 7.11
N THR A 396 -34.97 26.62 7.79
CA THR A 396 -35.75 27.71 7.18
C THR A 396 -34.98 29.02 7.28
N ARG A 397 -34.72 29.66 6.14
CA ARG A 397 -33.89 30.86 6.01
C ARG A 397 -34.54 31.88 5.10
N ALA A 398 -34.18 33.16 5.24
CA ALA A 398 -34.67 34.17 4.30
C ALA A 398 -34.10 33.89 2.91
N LEU A 399 -34.92 33.95 1.87
CA LEU A 399 -34.48 33.73 0.49
C LEU A 399 -33.47 34.78 0.01
N SER A 400 -33.37 35.92 0.71
CA SER A 400 -32.33 36.92 0.49
C SER A 400 -30.95 36.53 1.04
N GLU A 401 -30.84 35.46 1.84
CA GLU A 401 -29.57 34.94 2.32
C GLU A 401 -28.88 34.08 1.25
N GLN A 402 -27.56 34.04 1.29
CA GLN A 402 -26.75 33.13 0.47
C GLN A 402 -26.46 31.84 1.25
N VAL A 403 -26.31 30.73 0.53
CA VAL A 403 -25.86 29.46 1.10
C VAL A 403 -24.36 29.36 0.91
N ALA A 404 -23.60 29.30 2.00
CA ALA A 404 -22.17 29.09 1.93
C ALA A 404 -21.87 27.60 1.75
N VAL A 405 -20.97 27.29 0.82
CA VAL A 405 -20.49 25.93 0.56
C VAL A 405 -18.97 25.89 0.55
N THR A 406 -18.42 24.75 0.97
CA THR A 406 -17.00 24.43 0.90
C THR A 406 -16.82 23.25 -0.03
N PHE A 407 -15.96 23.38 -1.04
CA PHE A 407 -15.68 22.32 -2.01
C PHE A 407 -14.23 21.84 -1.91
N SER A 408 -14.00 20.55 -2.15
CA SER A 408 -12.65 20.00 -2.24
C SER A 408 -12.04 20.25 -3.62
N TYR A 409 -10.73 20.51 -3.68
CA TYR A 409 -10.00 20.53 -4.94
C TYR A 409 -8.56 20.00 -4.80
N THR A 410 -8.03 19.48 -5.89
CA THR A 410 -6.61 19.22 -6.09
C THR A 410 -6.07 20.16 -7.17
N GLY A 411 -4.87 20.72 -7.00
CA GLY A 411 -4.30 21.67 -7.95
C GLY A 411 -4.77 23.11 -7.74
N GLU A 412 -5.40 23.74 -8.74
CA GLU A 412 -5.86 25.13 -8.64
C GLU A 412 -7.38 25.19 -8.41
N ALA A 413 -7.83 25.91 -7.38
CA ALA A 413 -9.26 26.05 -7.07
C ALA A 413 -10.12 26.61 -8.22
N SER A 414 -9.50 27.30 -9.19
CA SER A 414 -10.17 27.84 -10.37
C SER A 414 -10.56 26.81 -11.42
N GLU A 415 -10.12 25.56 -11.29
CA GLU A 415 -10.52 24.45 -12.18
C GLU A 415 -11.91 23.90 -11.84
N CYS A 416 -12.40 24.18 -10.62
CA CYS A 416 -13.79 23.97 -10.26
C CYS A 416 -14.58 25.19 -10.75
N ASP A 417 -15.38 25.01 -11.82
CA ASP A 417 -16.22 26.08 -12.38
C ASP A 417 -17.02 26.74 -11.23
N VAL A 418 -16.73 28.03 -11.03
CA VAL A 418 -17.27 28.90 -9.97
C VAL A 418 -18.59 29.53 -10.41
#